data_AF-A0A848DTD0-F1
#
_entry.id   AF-A0A848DTD0-F1
#
_cell.length_a   1.000
_cell.length_b   1.000
_cell.length_c   1.000
_cell.angle_alpha   90.00
_cell.angle_beta   90.00
_cell.angle_gamma   90.00
#
_symmetry.space_group_name_H-M   'P 1'
#
loop_
_entity.id
_entity.type
_entity.pdbx_description
1 polymer ?
#
loop_
_entity_poly.entity_id
_entity_poly.type
_entity_poly.pdbx_seq_one_letter_code
_entity_poly.pdbx_strand_id
1 'polypeptide(L)'
;MQQDARMPLAYYEILARLSEAPDRTLRMSRLASSALSSRSRLSHAVARLEEAGWVVRRACPTDRRGAFAELTPAGAAALEAAAPGHVETVRATVFDHLSPEQQAALQDITETLVQKLADHPFWPVTGDPVTDTCAAEDVADPCAEDVADPCAGEAAATDDRPVASG
;
A
#
# COMPACT_ATOMS: atom_id res chain seq x y z
N MET A 1 -10.40 -19.08 18.78
CA MET A 1 -11.08 -18.06 17.94
C MET A 1 -10.05 -17.51 16.98
N GLN A 2 -9.88 -18.16 15.82
CA GLN A 2 -9.01 -17.67 14.74
C GLN A 2 -9.77 -16.54 14.07
N GLN A 3 -9.26 -15.31 14.18
CA GLN A 3 -9.74 -14.22 13.34
C GLN A 3 -9.45 -14.63 11.90
N ASP A 4 -10.49 -14.80 11.10
CA ASP A 4 -10.41 -15.04 9.66
C ASP A 4 -9.36 -14.08 9.09
N ALA A 5 -8.22 -14.63 8.67
CA ALA A 5 -7.03 -13.85 8.32
C ALA A 5 -7.26 -13.11 7.00
N ARG A 6 -8.06 -12.04 7.04
CA ARG A 6 -8.14 -11.06 5.97
C ARG A 6 -6.76 -10.43 5.86
N MET A 7 -6.17 -10.55 4.68
CA MET A 7 -4.91 -9.92 4.34
C MET A 7 -4.97 -8.42 4.72
N PRO A 8 -3.98 -7.88 5.45
CA PRO A 8 -3.94 -6.45 5.75
C PRO A 8 -3.99 -5.62 4.47
N LEU A 9 -4.69 -4.47 4.48
CA LEU A 9 -4.86 -3.64 3.28
C LEU A 9 -3.52 -3.24 2.65
N ALA A 10 -2.53 -2.87 3.46
CA ALA A 10 -1.19 -2.53 2.98
C ALA A 10 -0.51 -3.68 2.23
N TYR A 11 -0.79 -4.94 2.61
CA TYR A 11 -0.22 -6.11 1.93
C TYR A 11 -0.93 -6.35 0.60
N TYR A 12 -2.26 -6.23 0.60
CA TYR A 12 -3.06 -6.30 -0.62
C TYR A 12 -2.65 -5.25 -1.64
N GLU A 13 -2.50 -3.99 -1.22
CA GLU A 13 -2.06 -2.89 -2.09
C GLU A 13 -0.69 -3.16 -2.72
N ILE A 14 0.28 -3.66 -1.95
CA ILE A 14 1.61 -4.01 -2.47
C ILE A 14 1.50 -5.11 -3.55
N LEU A 15 0.75 -6.18 -3.29
CA LEU A 15 0.59 -7.27 -4.25
C LEU A 15 -0.18 -6.80 -5.49
N ALA A 16 -1.20 -5.96 -5.33
CA ALA A 16 -1.96 -5.36 -6.43
C ALA A 16 -1.06 -4.51 -7.34
N ARG A 17 -0.26 -3.60 -6.76
CA ARG A 17 0.68 -2.78 -7.55
C ARG A 17 1.75 -3.60 -8.26
N LEU A 18 2.24 -4.65 -7.63
CA LEU A 18 3.16 -5.57 -8.30
C LEU A 18 2.45 -6.35 -9.41
N SER A 19 1.19 -6.76 -9.24
CA SER A 19 0.46 -7.51 -10.27
C SER A 19 0.18 -6.72 -11.54
N GLU A 20 0.02 -5.40 -11.42
CA GLU A 20 -0.23 -4.46 -12.52
C GLU A 20 1.07 -3.99 -13.20
N ALA A 21 2.22 -4.19 -12.55
CA ALA A 21 3.51 -3.78 -13.08
C ALA A 21 4.00 -4.70 -14.22
N PRO A 22 4.78 -4.16 -15.18
CA PRO A 22 5.53 -4.97 -16.13
C PRO A 22 6.38 -6.02 -15.41
N ASP A 23 6.37 -7.25 -15.92
CA ASP A 23 7.08 -8.41 -15.34
C ASP A 23 6.76 -8.68 -13.86
N ARG A 24 5.65 -8.13 -13.37
CA ARG A 24 5.21 -8.15 -11.98
C ARG A 24 6.28 -7.71 -10.97
N THR A 25 7.13 -6.78 -11.40
CA THR A 25 8.34 -6.38 -10.68
C THR A 25 8.41 -4.86 -10.56
N LEU A 26 8.70 -4.35 -9.37
CA LEU A 26 8.91 -2.92 -9.14
C LEU A 26 10.12 -2.67 -8.25
N ARG A 27 10.82 -1.57 -8.51
CA ARG A 27 11.87 -1.07 -7.62
C ARG A 27 11.24 -0.66 -6.28
N MET A 28 11.88 -0.97 -5.16
CA MET A 28 11.34 -0.69 -3.82
C MET A 28 10.95 0.79 -3.61
N SER A 29 11.70 1.74 -4.17
CA SER A 29 11.35 3.18 -4.10
C SER A 29 10.06 3.50 -4.87
N ARG A 30 9.89 2.93 -6.07
CA ARG A 30 8.67 3.07 -6.87
C ARG A 30 7.48 2.42 -6.19
N LEU A 31 7.69 1.22 -5.65
CA LEU A 31 6.66 0.51 -4.92
C LEU A 31 6.19 1.33 -3.71
N ALA A 32 7.10 1.98 -2.98
CA ALA A 32 6.78 2.83 -1.84
C ALA A 32 5.91 4.03 -2.24
N SER A 33 6.35 4.80 -3.24
CA SER A 33 5.60 5.94 -3.75
C SER A 33 4.24 5.53 -4.30
N SER A 34 4.18 4.43 -5.06
CA SER A 34 2.94 3.95 -5.65
C SER A 34 1.94 3.52 -4.57
N ALA A 35 2.37 2.76 -3.57
CA ALA A 35 1.53 2.29 -2.47
C ALA A 35 1.27 3.36 -1.40
N LEU A 36 1.61 4.63 -1.66
CA LEU A 36 1.46 5.76 -0.72
C LEU A 36 2.04 5.43 0.66
N SER A 37 3.17 4.72 0.69
CA SER A 37 3.78 4.19 1.90
C SER A 37 5.20 4.73 2.08
N SER A 38 5.57 5.04 3.32
CA SER A 38 6.96 5.39 3.60
C SER A 38 7.90 4.23 3.27
N ARG A 39 9.13 4.53 2.89
CA ARG A 39 10.13 3.50 2.53
C ARG A 39 10.40 2.51 3.67
N SER A 40 10.36 2.97 4.92
CA SER A 40 10.52 2.12 6.10
C SER A 40 9.35 1.16 6.25
N ARG A 41 8.11 1.68 6.19
CA ARG A 41 6.89 0.88 6.31
C ARG A 41 6.79 -0.15 5.19
N LEU A 42 7.08 0.24 3.95
CA LEU A 42 7.16 -0.69 2.82
C LEU A 42 8.22 -1.77 3.04
N SER A 43 9.42 -1.40 3.50
CA SER A 43 10.50 -2.36 3.72
C SER A 43 10.13 -3.42 4.76
N HIS A 44 9.41 -3.04 5.82
CA HIS A 44 8.89 -4.00 6.78
C HIS A 44 7.78 -4.87 6.20
N ALA A 45 6.83 -4.28 5.47
CA ALA A 45 5.74 -5.02 4.84
C ALA A 45 6.26 -6.05 3.84
N VAL A 46 7.16 -5.65 2.93
CA VAL A 46 7.75 -6.56 1.94
C VAL A 46 8.58 -7.65 2.59
N ALA A 47 9.26 -7.40 3.73
CA ALA A 47 9.97 -8.46 4.45
C ALA A 47 9.00 -9.55 4.95
N ARG A 48 7.82 -9.16 5.47
CA ARG A 48 6.77 -10.13 5.86
C ARG A 48 6.16 -10.86 4.66
N LEU A 49 5.97 -10.17 3.54
CA LEU A 49 5.50 -10.79 2.30
C LEU A 49 6.51 -11.78 1.71
N GLU A 50 7.80 -11.51 1.90
CA GLU A 50 8.90 -12.42 1.53
C GLU A 50 8.97 -13.64 2.45
N GLU A 51 8.81 -13.45 3.76
CA GLU A 51 8.66 -14.55 4.73
C GLU A 51 7.45 -15.44 4.40
N ALA A 52 6.36 -14.86 3.93
CA ALA A 52 5.16 -15.58 3.48
C ALA A 52 5.32 -16.23 2.09
N GLY A 53 6.44 -15.99 1.39
CA GLY A 53 6.70 -16.51 0.05
C GLY A 53 5.85 -15.89 -1.05
N TRP A 54 5.24 -14.72 -0.80
CA TRP A 54 4.39 -14.03 -1.78
C TRP A 54 5.18 -13.07 -2.66
N VAL A 55 6.29 -12.53 -2.17
CA VAL A 55 7.19 -11.64 -2.89
C VAL A 55 8.63 -12.16 -2.76
N VAL A 56 9.47 -11.89 -3.76
CA VAL A 56 10.92 -12.08 -3.65
C VAL A 56 11.66 -10.78 -3.89
N ARG A 57 12.71 -10.52 -3.10
CA ARG A 57 13.60 -9.39 -3.35
C ARG A 57 14.76 -9.77 -4.26
N ARG A 58 15.01 -8.93 -5.28
CA ARG A 58 16.20 -9.03 -6.12
C ARG A 58 17.07 -7.79 -5.96
N ALA A 59 18.36 -8.00 -5.77
CA ALA A 59 19.33 -6.91 -5.79
C ALA A 59 19.42 -6.32 -7.21
N CYS A 60 19.55 -5.00 -7.32
CA CYS A 60 19.81 -4.37 -8.60
C CYS A 60 21.28 -4.63 -9.01
N PRO A 61 21.54 -5.23 -10.19
CA PRO A 61 22.91 -5.56 -10.61
C PRO A 61 23.76 -4.32 -10.87
N THR A 62 23.13 -3.18 -11.17
CA THR A 62 23.79 -1.92 -11.52
C THR A 62 23.83 -0.90 -10.38
N ASP A 63 23.02 -1.08 -9.32
CA ASP A 63 22.94 -0.17 -8.18
C ASP A 63 22.88 -0.94 -6.85
N ARG A 64 23.98 -0.90 -6.08
CA ARG A 64 24.06 -1.54 -4.76
C ARG A 64 23.07 -0.99 -3.74
N ARG A 65 22.45 0.16 -4.00
CA ARG A 65 21.43 0.79 -3.14
C ARG A 65 20.00 0.46 -3.57
N GLY A 66 19.81 -0.15 -4.73
CA GLY A 66 18.50 -0.52 -5.27
C GLY A 66 18.15 -1.98 -5.02
N ALA A 67 16.90 -2.23 -4.62
CA ALA A 67 16.29 -3.55 -4.64
C ALA A 67 14.98 -3.51 -5.43
N PHE A 68 14.66 -4.62 -6.07
CA PHE A 68 13.39 -4.89 -6.73
C PHE A 68 12.59 -5.87 -5.87
N ALA A 69 11.27 -5.69 -5.87
CA ALA A 69 10.31 -6.66 -5.38
C ALA A 69 9.59 -7.25 -6.58
N GLU A 70 9.48 -8.58 -6.61
CA GLU A 70 8.81 -9.34 -7.67
C GLU A 70 7.71 -10.20 -7.06
N LEU A 71 6.53 -10.17 -7.68
CA LEU A 71 5.39 -10.97 -7.27
C LEU A 71 5.61 -12.44 -7.67
N THR A 72 5.52 -13.34 -6.70
CA THR A 72 5.59 -14.78 -6.96
C THR A 72 4.23 -15.32 -7.45
N PRO A 73 4.21 -16.53 -8.04
CA PRO A 73 2.95 -17.22 -8.34
C PRO A 73 2.08 -17.43 -7.09
N ALA A 74 2.69 -17.74 -5.94
CA ALA A 74 1.96 -17.91 -4.68
C ALA A 74 1.34 -16.59 -4.20
N GLY A 75 2.06 -15.47 -4.35
CA GLY A 75 1.55 -14.14 -4.05
C GLY A 75 0.40 -13.72 -4.97
N ALA A 76 0.47 -14.06 -6.26
CA ALA A 76 -0.62 -13.82 -7.20
C ALA A 76 -1.89 -14.60 -6.82
N ALA A 77 -1.76 -15.89 -6.46
CA ALA A 77 -2.89 -16.68 -5.97
C ALA A 77 -3.47 -16.13 -4.66
N ALA A 78 -2.61 -15.65 -3.75
CA ALA A 78 -3.05 -15.01 -2.51
C ALA A 78 -3.82 -13.70 -2.77
N LEU A 79 -3.37 -12.90 -3.75
CA LEU A 79 -4.06 -11.68 -4.19
C LEU A 79 -5.44 -12.01 -4.77
N GLU A 80 -5.53 -12.99 -5.67
CA GLU A 80 -6.80 -13.44 -6.26
C GLU A 80 -7.79 -13.94 -5.20
N ALA A 81 -7.30 -14.67 -4.19
CA ALA A 81 -8.13 -15.12 -3.07
C ALA A 81 -8.60 -13.97 -2.15
N ALA A 82 -7.81 -12.90 -2.04
CA ALA A 82 -8.15 -11.73 -1.22
C ALA A 82 -9.08 -10.72 -1.94
N ALA A 83 -9.09 -10.71 -3.27
CA ALA A 83 -9.84 -9.74 -4.07
C ALA A 83 -11.35 -9.68 -3.76
N PRO A 84 -12.08 -10.81 -3.62
CA PRO A 84 -13.51 -10.77 -3.30
C PRO A 84 -13.81 -10.08 -1.97
N GLY A 85 -13.02 -10.37 -0.94
CA GLY A 85 -13.19 -9.76 0.39
C GLY A 85 -12.86 -8.27 0.41
N HIS A 86 -11.90 -7.84 -0.40
CA HIS A 86 -11.57 -6.42 -0.56
C HIS A 86 -12.70 -5.66 -1.26
N VAL A 87 -13.19 -6.19 -2.40
CA VAL A 87 -14.31 -5.59 -3.15
C VAL A 87 -15.57 -5.50 -2.29
N GLU A 88 -15.90 -6.56 -1.56
CA GLU A 88 -17.06 -6.57 -0.65
C GLU A 88 -16.94 -5.49 0.43
N THR A 89 -15.75 -5.35 1.04
CA THR A 89 -15.52 -4.34 2.08
C THR A 89 -15.67 -2.91 1.54
N VAL A 90 -15.08 -2.62 0.38
CA VAL A 90 -15.16 -1.29 -0.26
C VAL A 90 -16.60 -0.98 -0.66
N ARG A 91 -17.29 -1.96 -1.25
CA ARG A 91 -18.68 -1.82 -1.66
C ARG A 91 -19.59 -1.54 -0.46
N ALA A 92 -19.50 -2.36 0.59
CA ALA A 92 -20.32 -2.23 1.77
C ALA A 92 -20.06 -0.95 2.56
N THR A 93 -18.82 -0.45 2.57
CA THR A 93 -18.42 0.71 3.39
C THR A 93 -18.66 2.04 2.67
N VAL A 94 -18.59 2.06 1.34
CA VAL A 94 -18.67 3.30 0.55
C VAL A 94 -19.86 3.27 -0.40
N PHE A 95 -19.88 2.33 -1.35
CA PHE A 95 -20.76 2.40 -2.51
C PHE A 95 -22.21 2.00 -2.22
N ASP A 96 -22.45 1.06 -1.31
CA ASP A 96 -23.81 0.61 -0.95
C ASP A 96 -24.59 1.70 -0.17
N HIS A 97 -23.91 2.77 0.27
CA HIS A 97 -24.51 3.95 0.90
C HIS A 97 -24.81 5.09 -0.08
N LEU A 98 -24.43 4.96 -1.35
CA LEU A 98 -24.60 6.00 -2.38
C LEU A 98 -25.65 5.59 -3.39
N SER A 99 -26.59 6.49 -3.69
CA SER A 99 -27.51 6.30 -4.82
C SER A 99 -26.76 6.28 -6.16
N PRO A 100 -27.34 5.72 -7.23
CA PRO A 100 -26.73 5.75 -8.56
C PRO A 100 -26.34 7.17 -9.02
N GLU A 101 -27.16 8.17 -8.71
CA GLU A 101 -26.89 9.58 -9.03
C GLU A 101 -25.71 10.14 -8.22
N GLN A 102 -25.58 9.75 -6.95
CA GLN A 102 -24.46 10.15 -6.10
C GLN A 102 -23.15 9.48 -6.55
N GLN A 103 -23.20 8.23 -7.01
CA GLN A 103 -22.05 7.53 -7.56
C GLN A 103 -21.56 8.19 -8.87
N ALA A 104 -22.49 8.56 -9.75
CA ALA A 104 -22.16 9.30 -10.98
C ALA A 104 -21.52 10.67 -10.65
N ALA A 105 -22.08 11.42 -9.70
CA ALA A 105 -21.51 12.68 -9.27
C ALA A 105 -20.11 12.52 -8.65
N LEU A 106 -19.89 11.46 -7.85
CA LEU A 106 -18.59 11.15 -7.29
C LEU A 106 -17.55 10.86 -8.37
N GLN A 107 -17.93 10.07 -9.39
CA GLN A 107 -17.07 9.79 -10.54
C GLN A 107 -16.68 11.10 -11.25
N ASP A 108 -17.64 11.95 -11.60
CA ASP A 108 -17.39 13.21 -12.31
C ASP A 108 -16.44 14.15 -11.54
N ILE A 109 -16.67 14.28 -10.23
CA ILE A 109 -15.86 15.13 -9.35
C ILE A 109 -14.43 14.57 -9.26
N THR A 110 -14.30 13.26 -8.98
CA THR A 110 -12.98 12.64 -8.80
C THR A 110 -12.18 12.65 -10.10
N GLU A 111 -12.79 12.38 -11.25
CA GLU A 111 -12.13 12.46 -12.56
C GLU A 111 -11.59 13.86 -12.84
N THR A 112 -12.40 14.90 -12.57
CA THR A 112 -11.97 16.30 -12.70
C THR A 112 -10.77 16.61 -11.81
N LEU A 113 -10.80 16.15 -10.55
CA LEU A 113 -9.70 16.37 -9.60
C LEU A 113 -8.44 15.62 -10.03
N VAL A 114 -8.55 14.34 -10.39
CA VAL A 114 -7.41 13.52 -10.84
C VAL A 114 -6.76 14.16 -12.06
N GLN A 115 -7.55 14.61 -13.04
CA GLN A 115 -7.02 15.26 -14.24
C GLN A 115 -6.23 16.53 -13.91
N LYS A 116 -6.73 17.35 -12.97
CA LYS A 116 -6.07 18.60 -12.59
C LYS A 116 -4.86 18.42 -11.70
N LEU A 117 -4.89 17.38 -10.87
CA LEU A 117 -3.80 17.07 -9.95
C LEU A 117 -2.66 16.32 -10.65
N ALA A 118 -2.97 15.46 -11.63
CA ALA A 118 -1.95 14.81 -12.46
C ALA A 118 -1.04 15.82 -13.18
N ASP A 119 -1.56 17.00 -13.51
CA ASP A 119 -0.78 18.09 -14.12
C ASP A 119 0.09 18.87 -13.11
N HIS A 120 -0.04 18.60 -11.79
CA HIS A 120 0.60 19.38 -10.74
C HIS A 120 1.83 18.67 -10.13
N PRO A 121 3.01 19.31 -10.13
CA PRO A 121 4.27 18.68 -9.72
C PRO A 121 4.33 18.25 -8.25
N PHE A 122 3.47 18.82 -7.41
CA PHE A 122 3.41 18.53 -5.96
C PHE A 122 2.42 17.41 -5.58
N TRP A 123 1.53 16.98 -6.50
CA TRP A 123 0.56 15.92 -6.23
C TRP A 123 0.29 15.05 -7.47
N PRO A 124 1.28 14.29 -7.94
CA PRO A 124 1.06 13.37 -9.06
C PRO A 124 0.15 12.22 -8.60
N VAL A 125 -1.08 12.17 -9.14
CA VAL A 125 -2.07 11.12 -8.81
C VAL A 125 -1.70 9.77 -9.43
N THR A 126 -0.95 9.81 -10.52
CA THR A 126 -0.25 8.66 -11.07
C THR A 126 1.21 8.75 -10.64
N GLY A 127 1.75 7.66 -10.09
CA GLY A 127 3.19 7.51 -10.05
C GLY A 127 3.70 7.49 -11.48
N ASP A 128 4.00 8.67 -12.03
CA ASP A 128 4.38 8.83 -13.42
C ASP A 128 5.52 7.88 -13.79
N PRO A 129 5.65 7.51 -15.07
CA PRO A 129 6.84 6.86 -15.59
C PRO A 129 7.99 7.87 -15.52
N VAL A 130 8.54 8.12 -14.32
CA VAL A 130 9.94 8.53 -14.22
C VAL A 130 10.68 7.43 -14.99
N THR A 131 11.45 7.83 -15.98
CA THR A 131 12.07 6.91 -16.94
C THR A 131 12.82 5.80 -16.21
N ASP A 132 12.71 4.57 -16.72
CA ASP A 132 13.53 3.42 -16.33
C ASP A 132 14.97 3.62 -16.83
N THR A 133 15.58 4.71 -16.38
CA THR A 133 16.98 5.00 -16.64
C THR A 133 17.66 4.95 -15.29
N CYS A 134 18.79 4.26 -15.25
CA CYS A 134 19.71 4.23 -14.10
C CYS A 134 20.30 5.62 -13.76
N ALA A 135 19.72 6.71 -14.25
CA ALA A 135 20.12 8.07 -13.92
C ALA A 135 19.44 8.47 -12.61
N ALA A 136 20.27 8.66 -11.60
CA ALA A 136 19.91 9.13 -10.29
C ALA A 136 19.25 10.51 -10.38
N GLU A 137 18.04 10.63 -9.84
CA GLU A 137 17.59 11.90 -9.26
C GLU A 137 16.93 11.60 -7.91
N ASP A 138 17.46 12.27 -6.89
CA ASP A 138 16.93 12.33 -5.53
C ASP A 138 15.52 12.93 -5.57
N VAL A 139 14.51 12.07 -5.74
CA VAL A 139 13.13 12.45 -5.41
C VAL A 139 13.06 12.48 -3.89
N ALA A 140 13.14 13.69 -3.34
CA ALA A 140 12.87 13.94 -1.93
C ALA A 140 11.54 13.29 -1.55
N ASP A 141 11.58 12.50 -0.49
CA ASP A 141 10.45 11.76 0.08
C ASP A 141 9.41 12.78 0.60
N PRO A 142 8.26 12.98 -0.06
CA PRO A 142 7.26 13.93 0.44
C PRO A 142 6.61 13.43 1.74
N CYS A 143 6.84 12.18 2.12
CA CYS A 143 6.43 11.61 3.41
C CYS A 143 7.47 11.80 4.52
N ALA A 144 8.55 12.56 4.27
CA ALA A 144 9.52 12.92 5.32
C ALA A 144 9.00 14.00 6.29
N GLU A 145 7.87 14.64 5.98
CA GLU A 145 7.19 15.50 6.95
C GLU A 145 6.16 14.69 7.73
N ASP A 146 6.34 14.65 9.04
CA ASP A 146 5.57 13.91 10.05
C ASP A 146 4.04 14.13 9.93
N VAL A 147 3.38 13.37 9.06
CA VAL A 147 1.95 13.12 9.20
C VAL A 147 1.81 12.00 10.23
N ALA A 148 1.55 12.41 11.48
CA ALA A 148 1.33 11.51 12.60
C ALA A 148 0.40 10.34 12.20
N ASP A 149 0.88 9.12 12.39
CA ASP A 149 0.11 7.88 12.15
C ASP A 149 -1.10 7.86 13.10
N PRO A 150 -2.35 8.00 12.60
CA PRO A 150 -3.53 7.99 13.46
C PRO A 150 -3.82 6.61 14.06
N CYS A 151 -3.06 5.58 13.70
CA CYS A 151 -3.15 4.24 14.29
C CYS A 151 -2.11 3.99 15.39
N ALA A 152 -1.25 4.96 15.71
CA ALA A 152 -0.28 4.86 16.82
C ALA A 152 -0.92 5.27 18.15
N GLY A 153 -1.93 4.53 18.61
CA GLY A 153 -2.50 4.75 19.94
C GLY A 153 -3.73 3.90 20.21
N GLU A 154 -3.52 2.72 20.82
CA GLU A 154 -4.23 2.29 22.04
C GLU A 154 -3.71 0.90 22.46
N ALA A 155 -2.68 0.85 23.31
CA ALA A 155 -2.33 -0.37 24.05
C ALA A 155 -1.56 -0.01 25.32
N ALA A 156 -2.28 0.10 26.44
CA ALA A 156 -1.91 -0.41 27.77
C ALA A 156 -2.64 0.36 28.88
N ALA A 157 -3.74 -0.20 29.38
CA ALA A 157 -4.21 0.06 30.73
C ALA A 157 -4.35 -1.29 31.43
N THR A 158 -3.27 -1.73 32.06
CA THR A 158 -3.31 -2.84 33.03
C THR A 158 -3.74 -2.23 34.36
N ASP A 159 -4.99 -2.50 34.75
CA ASP A 159 -5.54 -2.19 36.07
C ASP A 159 -4.96 -3.17 37.10
N ASP A 160 -4.03 -2.69 37.92
CA ASP A 160 -3.49 -3.41 39.08
C ASP A 160 -4.12 -2.81 40.35
N ARG A 161 -5.25 -3.37 40.79
CA ARG A 161 -5.86 -3.06 42.09
C ARG A 161 -5.39 -4.06 43.14
N PRO A 162 -4.86 -3.62 44.29
CA PRO A 162 -4.51 -4.54 45.36
C PRO A 162 -5.78 -5.02 46.07
N VAL A 163 -5.88 -6.34 46.26
CA VAL A 163 -6.88 -7.00 47.09
C VAL A 163 -6.56 -6.71 48.55
N ALA A 164 -7.48 -6.05 49.25
CA ALA A 164 -7.45 -5.92 50.70
C ALA A 164 -7.85 -7.26 51.35
N SER A 165 -7.01 -7.76 52.24
CA SER A 165 -7.28 -8.79 53.25
C SER A 165 -6.19 -8.57 54.29
N GLY A 166 -6.47 -8.14 55.52
CA GLY A 166 -7.15 -8.91 56.56
C GLY A 166 -6.15 -9.09 57.69
#